data_AF-A0A2P6PC35-F1
#
_entry.id   AF-A0A2P6PC35-F1
#
_cell.length_a   1.000
_cell.length_b   1.000
_cell.length_c   1.000
_cell.angle_alpha   90.00
_cell.angle_beta   90.00
_cell.angle_gamma   90.00
#
_symmetry.space_group_name_H-M   'P 1'
#
loop_
_entity.id
_entity.type
_entity.pdbx_description
1 polymer ?
#
loop_
_entity_poly.entity_id
_entity_poly.type
_entity_poly.pdbx_seq_one_letter_code
_entity_poly.pdbx_strand_id
1 'polypeptide(L)' 'MESLRNTLEEITLKNKRAKKLRRYIVVEAVYQNSGQIAPLGEIVKLKEKYRFRVLLDSQLIWCPWKSWTRSHGILRGSG' A
#
# COMPACT_ATOMS: atom_id res chain seq x y z
N MET A 1 13.14 0.32 -8.91
CA MET A 1 12.33 1.57 -8.92
C MET A 1 12.02 2.10 -10.32
N GLU A 2 12.83 1.78 -11.33
CA GLU A 2 12.64 2.26 -12.70
C GLU A 2 11.35 1.75 -13.36
N SER A 3 10.98 0.50 -13.11
CA SER A 3 9.71 -0.09 -13.54
C SER A 3 8.48 0.68 -13.02
N LEU A 4 8.51 1.11 -11.76
CA LEU A 4 7.44 1.92 -11.16
C LEU A 4 7.35 3.29 -11.84
N ARG A 5 8.48 3.90 -12.19
CA ARG A 5 8.48 5.21 -12.87
C ARG A 5 7.89 5.11 -14.28
N ASN A 6 8.30 4.09 -15.04
CA ASN A 6 7.82 3.87 -16.41
C ASN A 6 6.31 3.62 -16.44
N THR A 7 5.79 2.81 -15.51
CA THR A 7 4.33 2.57 -15.40
C THR A 7 3.56 3.85 -15.05
N LEU A 8 4.07 4.67 -14.13
CA LEU A 8 3.43 5.95 -13.77
C LEU A 8 3.42 6.95 -14.93
N GLU A 9 4.50 6.98 -15.72
CA GLU A 9 4.62 7.85 -16.90
C GLU A 9 3.65 7.42 -18.01
N GLU A 10 3.60 6.12 -18.30
CA GLU A 10 2.66 5.55 -19.27
C GLU A 10 1.20 5.83 -18.89
N ILE A 11 0.83 5.62 -17.62
CA ILE A 11 -0.53 5.89 -17.12
C ILE A 11 -0.88 7.38 -17.26
N THR A 12 0.10 8.26 -17.03
CA THR A 12 -0.10 9.72 -17.12
C THR A 12 -0.25 10.18 -18.57
N LEU A 13 0.52 9.60 -19.50
CA LEU A 13 0.43 9.91 -20.94
C LEU A 13 -0.86 9.36 -21.57
N LYS A 14 -1.25 8.13 -21.25
CA LYS A 14 -2.43 7.47 -21.81
C LYS A 14 -3.75 8.08 -21.33
N ASN A 15 -3.82 8.55 -20.09
CA ASN A 15 -5.07 9.07 -19.52
C ASN A 15 -5.13 10.60 -19.46
N LYS A 16 -5.33 11.27 -20.59
CA LYS A 16 -5.70 12.71 -20.62
C LYS A 16 -7.02 13.02 -19.89
N ARG A 17 -7.93 12.04 -19.77
CA ARG A 17 -9.18 12.11 -18.97
C ARG A 17 -8.96 11.91 -17.46
N ALA A 18 -7.73 11.62 -17.00
CA ALA A 18 -7.41 11.31 -15.59
C ALA A 18 -7.63 12.46 -14.61
N LYS A 19 -7.91 13.69 -15.05
CA LYS A 19 -8.20 14.82 -14.15
C LYS A 19 -9.31 14.52 -13.12
N LYS A 20 -10.22 13.57 -13.41
CA LYS A 20 -11.32 13.19 -12.50
C LYS A 20 -11.09 11.93 -11.67
N LEU A 21 -10.04 11.13 -11.91
CA LEU A 21 -9.86 9.85 -11.22
C LEU A 21 -8.89 9.98 -10.04
N ARG A 22 -9.35 9.54 -8.87
CA ARG A 22 -8.52 9.40 -7.67
C ARG A 22 -7.62 8.18 -7.86
N ARG A 23 -6.31 8.41 -8.02
CA ARG A 23 -5.33 7.34 -8.22
C ARG A 23 -4.52 7.12 -6.96
N TYR A 24 -4.31 5.86 -6.61
CA TYR A 24 -3.63 5.44 -5.38
C TYR A 24 -2.38 4.63 -5.71
N ILE A 25 -1.31 4.85 -4.96
CA ILE A 25 -0.14 3.98 -4.92
C ILE A 25 -0.21 3.28 -3.57
N VAL A 26 -0.40 1.97 -3.58
CA VAL A 26 -0.39 1.14 -2.37
C VAL A 26 1.03 0.59 -2.19
N VAL A 27 1.60 0.78 -1.01
CA VAL A 27 2.96 0.35 -0.68
C VAL A 27 2.96 -0.36 0.67
N GLU A 28 3.60 -1.51 0.72
CA GLU A 28 3.86 -2.22 1.98
C GLU A 28 5.05 -1.57 2.71
N ALA A 29 4.94 -1.34 4.01
CA ALA A 29 6.03 -0.75 4.80
C ALA A 29 7.28 -1.66 4.81
N VAL A 30 7.06 -2.97 4.94
CA VAL A 30 8.08 -4.02 4.88
C VAL A 30 7.54 -5.13 3.99
N TYR A 31 8.25 -5.44 2.91
CA TYR A 31 7.86 -6.50 2.00
C TYR A 31 8.00 -7.85 2.69
N GLN A 32 6.92 -8.61 2.82
CA GLN A 32 6.92 -9.90 3.54
C GLN A 32 7.89 -10.92 2.92
N ASN A 33 8.04 -10.89 1.59
CA ASN A 33 8.84 -11.86 0.86
C ASN A 33 10.35 -11.60 0.94
N SER A 34 10.76 -10.35 1.16
CA SER A 34 12.19 -9.96 1.15
C SER A 34 12.67 -9.33 2.45
N GLY A 35 11.76 -8.97 3.37
CA GLY A 35 12.05 -8.21 4.58
C GLY A 35 12.56 -6.79 4.31
N GLN A 36 12.54 -6.34 3.05
CA GLN A 36 13.08 -5.03 2.68
C GLN A 36 12.10 -3.94 3.06
N ILE A 37 12.66 -2.84 3.59
CA ILE A 37 11.91 -1.63 3.90
C ILE A 37 11.64 -0.90 2.58
N ALA A 38 10.39 -0.49 2.36
CA ALA A 38 10.06 0.24 1.15
C ALA A 38 10.78 1.61 1.12
N PRO A 39 11.35 2.02 -0.03
CA PRO A 39 12.04 3.30 -0.18
C PRO A 39 11.02 4.45 -0.23
N LEU A 40 10.49 4.81 0.94
CA LEU A 40 9.46 5.83 1.13
C LEU A 40 9.87 7.19 0.57
N GLY A 41 11.15 7.56 0.70
CA GLY A 41 11.66 8.83 0.18
C GLY A 41 11.47 8.97 -1.33
N GLU A 42 11.71 7.91 -2.11
CA GLU A 42 11.50 7.94 -3.55
C GLU A 42 10.02 7.97 -3.92
N ILE A 43 9.21 7.19 -3.21
CA ILE A 43 7.76 7.14 -3.43
C ILE A 43 7.13 8.50 -3.14
N VAL A 44 7.61 9.20 -2.10
CA VAL A 44 7.17 10.57 -1.77
C VAL A 44 7.49 11.55 -2.90
N LYS A 45 8.69 11.51 -3.48
CA LYS A 45 9.02 12.36 -4.64
C LYS A 45 8.12 12.07 -5.84
N LEU A 46 7.79 10.81 -6.07
CA LEU A 46 6.88 10.41 -7.15
C LEU A 46 5.43 10.83 -6.87
N LYS A 47 4.97 10.76 -5.61
CA LYS A 47 3.63 11.23 -5.23
C LYS A 47 3.46 12.72 -5.51
N GLU A 48 4.50 13.52 -5.25
CA GLU A 48 4.49 14.97 -5.47
C GLU A 48 4.48 15.30 -6.96
N LYS A 49 5.33 14.63 -7.75
CA LYS A 49 5.42 14.84 -9.21
C LYS A 49 4.09 14.58 -9.92
N TYR A 50 3.38 13.52 -9.54
CA TYR A 50 2.19 13.08 -10.28
C TYR A 50 0.86 13.23 -9.51
N ARG A 51 0.88 13.80 -8.29
CA ARG A 51 -0.28 14.03 -7.40
C ARG A 51 -1.09 12.77 -7.07
N PHE A 52 -0.42 11.65 -6.87
CA PHE A 52 -1.05 10.41 -6.39
C PHE A 52 -1.23 10.43 -4.86
N ARG A 53 -2.27 9.74 -4.38
CA ARG A 53 -2.42 9.44 -2.93
C ARG A 53 -1.66 8.15 -2.62
N VAL A 54 -0.85 8.15 -1.57
CA VAL A 54 -0.11 6.95 -1.13
C VAL A 54 -0.84 6.32 0.04
N LEU A 55 -1.10 5.02 -0.06
CA LEU A 55 -1.60 4.21 1.04
C LEU A 55 -0.46 3.30 1.49
N LEU A 56 -0.13 3.38 2.77
CA LEU A 56 0.88 2.52 3.39
C LEU A 56 0.16 1.38 4.09
N ASP A 57 0.44 0.14 3.71
CA ASP A 57 -0.05 -1.04 4.42
C ASP A 57 1.04 -1.58 5.35
N SER A 58 0.72 -1.70 6.64
CA SER A 58 1.60 -2.21 7.67
C SER A 58 0.95 -3.40 8.35
N GLN A 59 0.92 -4.54 7.66
CA GLN A 59 0.30 -5.77 8.17
C GLN A 59 1.03 -6.36 9.40
N LEU A 60 2.27 -5.94 9.65
CA LEU A 60 3.15 -6.53 10.66
C LEU A 60 3.47 -5.62 11.85
N ILE A 61 2.80 -4.47 12.01
CA ILE A 61 2.82 -3.78 13.29
C ILE A 61 1.80 -4.46 14.22
N TRP A 62 2.28 -5.54 14.83
CA TRP A 62 1.90 -6.08 16.12
C TRP A 62 0.47 -5.74 16.59
N CYS A 63 -0.44 -6.70 16.38
CA CYS A 63 -1.78 -6.69 16.96
C CYS A 63 -1.82 -7.79 18.04
N PRO A 64 -1.56 -7.47 19.34
CA PRO A 64 -1.62 -8.46 20.42
C PRO A 64 -3.00 -9.14 20.52
N TRP A 65 -4.02 -8.45 20.02
CA TRP A 65 -5.41 -8.86 20.08
C TRP A 65 -5.77 -10.02 19.16
N LYS A 66 -5.07 -10.23 18.03
CA LYS A 66 -5.35 -11.39 17.15
C LYS A 66 -4.87 -12.71 17.74
N SER A 67 -3.84 -12.67 18.58
CA SER A 67 -3.40 -13.82 19.37
C SER A 67 -4.36 -14.09 20.54
N TRP A 68 -4.89 -13.03 21.16
CA TRP A 68 -5.83 -13.14 22.29
C TRP A 68 -7.18 -13.77 21.90
N THR A 69 -7.75 -13.43 20.74
CA THR A 69 -9.01 -14.00 20.24
C THR A 69 -8.90 -15.44 19.73
N ARG A 70 -7.69 -15.92 19.42
CA ARG A 70 -7.44 -17.33 19.06
C ARG A 70 -7.19 -18.20 20.30
N SER A 71 -6.64 -17.63 21.37
CA SER A 71 -6.42 -18.32 22.65
C SER A 71 -7.66 -18.34 23.57
N HIS A 72 -8.55 -17.36 23.45
CA HIS A 72 -9.85 -17.35 24.16
C HIS A 72 -10.95 -17.68 23.16
N GLY A 73 -11.16 -18.98 22.92
CA GLY A 73 -12.14 -19.51 21.99
C GLY A 73 -13.58 -19.04 22.26
N ILE A 74 -13.95 -17.89 21.71
CA ILE A 74 -15.34 -17.49 21.53
C ILE A 74 -15.74 -17.89 20.12
N LEU A 75 -15.83 -19.20 19.90
CA LEU A 75 -16.79 -19.76 18.95
C LEU A 75 -18.10 -19.93 19.72
N ARG A 76 -18.94 -18.91 19.73
CA ARG A 76 -20.37 -19.08 20.01
C ARG A 76 -21.19 -18.17 19.12
N GLY A 77 -21.98 -18.80 18.25
CA GLY A 77 -23.32 -18.32 17.96
C GLY A 77 -23.61 -17.92 16.53
N SER A 78 -23.97 -18.91 15.71
CA SER A 78 -24.96 -18.83 14.61
C SER A 78 -24.92 -20.20 13.93
N GLY A 79 -25.93 -21.05 14.08
CA GLY A 79 -27.27 -20.82 13.52
C GLY A 79 -27.26 -21.42 12.12
#